data_AF-A0A2V7UEF2-F1
#
_entry.id   AF-A0A2V7UEF2-F1
#
_cell.length_a   1.000
_cell.length_b   1.000
_cell.length_c   1.000
_cell.angle_alpha   90.00
_cell.angle_beta   90.00
_cell.angle_gamma   90.00
#
_symmetry.space_group_name_H-M   'P 1'
#
loop_
_entity.id
_entity.type
_entity.pdbx_description
1 polymer ?
#
loop_
_entity_poly.entity_id
_entity_poly.type
_entity_poly.pdbx_seq_one_letter_code
_entity_poly.pdbx_strand_id
1 'polypeptide(L)' 'MTPRDRKRDPHQCGECATRFAVTYFDDRRGSRDVGSALVEVSCPACGRPRSVTLPVGAEKTLLVEIDEVESDEGGGG' A
#
# COMPACT_ATOMS: atom_id res chain seq x y z
N MET A 1 -1.97 25.01 2.56
CA MET A 1 -1.36 23.69 2.78
C MET A 1 -1.43 22.94 1.46
N THR A 2 -0.31 22.50 0.88
CA THR A 2 -0.38 21.65 -0.33
C THR A 2 -0.90 20.27 0.09
N PRO A 3 -1.86 19.67 -0.62
CA PRO A 3 -2.38 18.36 -0.28
C PRO A 3 -1.24 17.33 -0.33
N ARG A 4 -1.18 16.45 0.67
CA ARG A 4 -0.27 15.30 0.67
C ARG A 4 -0.75 14.36 -0.43
N ASP A 5 0.14 13.90 -1.30
CA ASP A 5 -0.25 12.99 -2.39
C ASP A 5 -0.43 11.58 -1.81
N ARG A 6 -1.68 11.12 -1.74
CA ARG A 6 -1.97 9.75 -1.28
C ARG A 6 -1.65 8.79 -2.42
N LYS A 7 -0.71 7.88 -2.19
CA LYS A 7 -0.40 6.77 -3.10
C LYS A 7 -1.04 5.48 -2.58
N ARG A 8 -1.47 4.63 -3.51
CA ARG A 8 -2.03 3.30 -3.25
C ARG A 8 -1.32 2.32 -4.19
N ASP A 9 -0.68 1.31 -3.62
CA ASP A 9 0.03 0.27 -4.35
C ASP A 9 -0.64 -1.09 -4.09
N PRO A 10 -1.22 -1.74 -5.11
CA PRO A 10 -1.88 -3.04 -4.95
C PRO A 10 -0.86 -4.18 -4.88
N HIS A 11 -1.06 -5.09 -3.94
CA HIS A 11 -0.24 -6.27 -3.73
C HIS A 11 -1.09 -7.53 -3.58
N GLN A 12 -0.46 -8.69 -3.82
CA GLN A 12 -1.07 -9.99 -3.59
C GLN A 12 -0.14 -10.85 -2.74
N CYS A 13 -0.66 -11.44 -1.67
CA CYS A 13 0.11 -12.37 -0.83
C CYS A 13 0.46 -13.63 -1.61
N GLY A 14 1.74 -14.03 -1.63
CA GLY A 14 2.16 -15.27 -2.29
C GLY A 14 1.72 -16.54 -1.56
N GLU A 15 1.40 -16.45 -0.27
CA GLU A 15 1.07 -17.60 0.59
C GLU A 15 -0.43 -17.89 0.61
N CYS A 16 -1.27 -16.87 0.86
CA CYS A 16 -2.73 -17.04 0.94
C CYS A 16 -3.49 -16.46 -0.25
N ALA A 17 -2.79 -15.95 -1.27
CA ALA A 17 -3.36 -15.30 -2.46
C ALA A 17 -4.24 -14.07 -2.22
N THR A 18 -4.42 -13.63 -0.96
CA THR A 18 -5.21 -12.45 -0.61
C THR A 18 -4.61 -11.19 -1.24
N ARG A 19 -5.47 -10.40 -1.88
CA ARG A 19 -5.13 -9.08 -2.40
C ARG A 19 -5.25 -8.04 -1.29
N PHE A 20 -4.26 -7.16 -1.20
CA PHE A 20 -4.21 -6.08 -0.24
C PHE A 20 -3.53 -4.86 -0.86
N ALA A 21 -3.91 -3.67 -0.44
CA ALA A 21 -3.31 -2.43 -0.90
C ALA A 21 -2.46 -1.83 0.21
N VAL A 22 -1.28 -1.35 -0.17
CA VAL A 22 -0.44 -0.50 0.68
C VAL A 22 -0.71 0.94 0.30
N THR A 23 -1.30 1.69 1.23
CA THR A 23 -1.53 3.12 1.09
C THR A 23 -0.47 3.89 1.87
N TYR A 24 0.07 4.96 1.32
CA TYR A 24 0.96 5.87 2.04
C TYR A 24 0.82 7.31 1.55
N PHE A 25 1.22 8.27 2.38
CA PHE A 25 1.29 9.67 1.99
C PHE A 25 2.72 10.02 1.56
N ASP A 26 2.82 10.49 0.33
CA ASP A 26 4.05 11.01 -0.20
C ASP A 26 4.21 12.47 0.24
N ASP A 27 4.97 12.68 1.33
CA ASP A 27 5.24 14.02 1.87
C ASP A 27 6.46 14.67 1.20
N ARG A 28 6.83 14.25 -0.02
CA ARG A 28 7.98 14.81 -0.76
C ARG A 28 7.67 16.23 -1.23
N ARG A 29 7.65 17.19 -0.30
CA ARG A 29 7.67 18.62 -0.57
C ARG A 29 9.05 19.01 -1.12
N GLY A 30 9.26 18.80 -2.41
CA GLY A 30 10.32 19.46 -3.18
C GLY A 30 11.73 18.83 -3.14
N SER A 31 11.97 17.75 -2.38
CA SER A 31 13.25 17.02 -2.46
C SER A 31 13.21 15.99 -3.59
N ARG A 32 13.95 16.25 -4.66
CA ARG A 32 14.12 15.33 -5.82
C ARG A 32 14.96 14.09 -5.50
N ASP A 33 15.64 14.05 -4.34
CA ASP A 33 16.68 13.08 -4.02
C ASP A 33 16.47 12.37 -2.66
N VAL A 34 15.25 11.90 -2.39
CA VAL A 34 15.01 11.01 -1.25
C VAL A 34 14.89 9.59 -1.76
N GLY A 35 15.83 8.74 -1.32
CA GLY A 35 15.91 7.34 -1.71
C GLY A 35 14.68 6.53 -1.32
N SER A 36 14.73 5.24 -1.60
CA SER A 36 13.70 4.28 -1.23
C SER A 36 14.05 3.54 0.06
N ALA A 37 13.11 3.46 0.99
CA ALA A 37 13.17 2.59 2.16
C ALA A 37 12.50 1.25 1.84
N LEU A 38 13.15 0.15 2.23
CA LEU A 38 12.54 -1.17 2.25
C LEU A 38 11.86 -1.36 3.61
N VAL A 39 10.57 -1.64 3.63
CA VAL A 39 9.81 -1.87 4.86
C VAL A 39 9.09 -3.20 4.83
N GLU A 40 8.96 -3.81 6.00
CA GLU A 40 8.21 -5.05 6.16
C GLU A 40 6.75 -4.73 6.50
N VAL A 41 5.83 -5.33 5.73
CA VAL A 41 4.39 -5.27 5.94
C VAL A 41 3.85 -6.68 6.09
N SER A 42 2.97 -6.88 7.05
CA SER A 42 2.30 -8.16 7.25
C SER A 42 1.05 -8.24 6.40
N CYS A 43 0.83 -9.39 5.76
CA CYS A 43 -0.43 -9.65 5.07
C CYS A 43 -1.60 -9.55 6.07
N PRO A 44 -2.62 -8.73 5.80
CA PRO A 44 -3.73 -8.54 6.72
C PRO A 44 -4.61 -9.80 6.91
N ALA A 45 -4.51 -10.80 6.02
CA ALA A 45 -5.28 -12.04 6.12
C ALA A 45 -4.53 -13.16 6.85
N CYS A 46 -3.27 -13.43 6.50
CA CYS A 46 -2.52 -14.57 7.05
C CYS A 46 -1.36 -14.16 7.97
N GLY A 47 -1.10 -12.86 8.14
CA GLY A 47 -0.02 -12.33 8.98
C GLY A 47 1.39 -12.53 8.43
N ARG A 48 1.55 -13.14 7.25
CA ARG A 48 2.87 -13.38 6.64
C ARG A 48 3.57 -12.07 6.29
N PRO A 49 4.84 -11.87 6.70
CA PRO A 49 5.58 -10.66 6.38
C PRO A 49 5.96 -10.62 4.90
N ARG A 50 6.03 -9.41 4.36
CA ARG A 50 6.48 -9.12 3.00
C ARG A 50 7.22 -7.79 2.98
N SER A 51 8.30 -7.71 2.21
CA SER A 51 9.00 -6.45 2.00
C SER A 51 8.36 -5.65 0.86
N VAL A 52 8.12 -4.36 1.09
CA VAL A 52 7.67 -3.39 0.09
C VAL A 52 8.62 -2.19 0.07
N THR A 53 8.77 -1.58 -1.09
CA THR A 53 9.67 -0.45 -1.29
C THR A 53 8.88 0.84 -1.34
N LEU A 54 9.19 1.77 -0.44
CA LEU A 54 8.51 3.04 -0.30
C LEU A 54 9.48 4.21 -0.36
N PRO A 55 9.01 5.41 -0.66
CA PRO A 55 9.81 6.62 -0.48
C PRO A 55 10.19 6.80 0.99
N VAL A 56 11.43 7.21 1.28
CA VAL A 56 11.83 7.52 2.66
C VAL A 56 10.88 8.52 3.30
N GLY A 57 10.40 8.19 4.51
CA GLY A 57 9.43 8.96 5.28
C GLY A 57 7.98 8.54 5.06
N ALA A 58 7.66 7.87 3.95
CA ALA A 58 6.31 7.39 3.68
C ALA A 58 5.90 6.24 4.61
N GLU A 59 6.88 5.47 5.10
CA GLU A 59 6.66 4.35 6.03
C GLU A 59 5.96 4.78 7.32
N LYS A 60 6.12 6.05 7.72
CA LYS A 60 5.47 6.64 8.90
C LYS A 60 3.96 6.80 8.74
N THR A 61 3.48 6.71 7.52
CA THR A 61 2.07 6.91 7.14
C THR A 61 1.50 5.71 6.41
N LEU A 62 2.23 4.60 6.42
CA LEU A 62 1.84 3.37 5.75
C LEU A 62 0.60 2.77 6.42
N LEU A 63 -0.37 2.43 5.59
CA LEU A 63 -1.57 1.69 5.93
C LEU A 63 -1.68 0.47 5.02
N VAL A 64 -2.01 -0.68 5.59
CA VAL A 64 -2.20 -1.93 4.85
C VAL A 64 -3.65 -2.34 5.01
N GLU A 65 -4.37 -2.38 3.90
CA GLU A 65 -5.80 -2.65 3.87
C GLU A 65 -6.07 -3.82 2.92
N ILE A 66 -7.02 -4.70 3.24
CA ILE A 66 -7.43 -5.75 2.30
C ILE A 66 -8.03 -5.06 1.08
N ASP A 67 -7.59 -5.48 -0.10
CA ASP A 67 -8.10 -4.98 -1.36
C ASP A 67 -9.31 -5.83 -1.67
N GLU A 68 -10.42 -5.44 -1.07
CA GLU A 68 -11.75 -5.92 -1.42
C GLU A 68 -12.09 -5.32 -2.80
N VAL A 69 -11.39 -5.77 -3.84
CA VAL A 69 -11.92 -5.67 -5.19
C VAL A 69 -13.20 -6.47 -5.16
N GLU A 70 -14.33 -5.76 -5.14
CA GLU A 70 -15.66 -6.31 -5.28
C GLU A 70 -15.60 -7.44 -6.32
N SER A 71 -15.89 -8.67 -5.89
CA SER A 71 -16.44 -9.64 -6.82
C SER A 71 -17.68 -8.98 -7.39
N ASP A 72 -17.59 -8.51 -8.63
CA ASP A 72 -18.74 -8.11 -9.43
C ASP A 72 -19.63 -9.35 -9.60
N GLU A 73 -20.52 -9.57 -8.62
CA GLU A 73 -21.72 -10.36 -8.80
C GLU A 73 -22.92 -9.42 -8.58
N GLY A 74 -23.45 -8.89 -9.68
CA GLY A 74 -24.88 -8.64 -9.82
C GLY A 74 -25.33 -7.19 -9.95
N GLY A 75 -25.76 -6.84 -11.16
CA GLY A 75 -26.56 -5.63 -11.42
C GLY A 75 -27.20 -5.66 -12.80
N GLY A 76 -28.07 -6.63 -13.07
CA GLY A 76 -28.93 -6.64 -14.25
C GLY A 76 -29.96 -5.51 -14.23
N GLY A 77 -30.28 -5.00 -15.42
CA GLY A 77 -31.35 -4.03 -15.70
C GLY A 77 -31.55 -3.87 -17.19
#